data_AF-A0A2P6UYY8-F1
#
_entry.id   AF-A0A2P6UYY8-F1
#
_cell.length_a   1.000
_cell.length_b   1.000
_cell.length_c   1.000
_cell.angle_alpha   90.00
_cell.angle_beta   90.00
_cell.angle_gamma   90.00
#
_symmetry.space_group_name_H-M   'P 1'
#
loop_
_entity.id
_entity.type
_entity.pdbx_description
1 polymer ?
#
loop_
_entity_poly.entity_id
_entity_poly.type
_entity_poly.pdbx_seq_one_letter_code
_entity_poly.pdbx_strand_id
1 'polypeptide(L)'
;MGFNLAKWFIEGEVDWEFWNKALAAWGPAVAGALFGAGWWCWADAYVYQHAVVGAAYPFKYNLPGIVATVAMIMINLLPRRDLMDEGREEGEEFRARLWLFISFLIALGAVAGSVAVLVSASQQKDLASVGVGSVLQCGLILLGSLMFWAFRSGDQGGYGYIS
;
A
#
# COMPACT_ATOMS: atom_id res chain seq x y z
N MET A 1 0.28 -22.80 -20.19
CA MET A 1 -0.63 -22.04 -21.07
C MET A 1 -0.02 -20.66 -21.26
N GLY A 2 0.54 -20.40 -22.43
CA GLY A 2 1.19 -19.12 -22.75
C GLY A 2 0.21 -18.16 -23.42
N PHE A 3 0.42 -16.86 -23.20
CA PHE A 3 -0.34 -15.76 -23.80
C PHE A 3 -0.52 -15.96 -25.31
N ASN A 4 -1.76 -16.10 -25.76
CA ASN A 4 -2.08 -16.46 -27.15
C ASN A 4 -2.33 -15.20 -27.98
N LEU A 5 -1.27 -14.62 -28.57
CA LEU A 5 -1.30 -13.39 -29.39
C LEU A 5 -2.34 -13.44 -30.52
N ALA A 6 -2.62 -14.63 -31.06
CA ALA A 6 -3.58 -14.81 -32.15
C ALA A 6 -5.02 -14.50 -31.70
N LYS A 7 -5.41 -14.90 -30.49
CA LYS A 7 -6.75 -14.60 -29.95
C LYS A 7 -6.94 -13.10 -29.68
N TRP A 8 -5.91 -12.41 -29.17
CA TRP A 8 -5.98 -10.97 -28.88
C TRP A 8 -6.24 -10.13 -30.14
N PHE A 9 -5.57 -10.45 -31.25
CA PHE A 9 -5.75 -9.73 -32.52
C PHE A 9 -7.04 -10.08 -33.26
N ILE A 10 -7.58 -11.29 -33.08
CA ILE A 10 -8.73 -11.80 -33.85
C ILE A 10 -10.05 -11.56 -33.12
N GLU A 11 -10.12 -11.83 -31.81
CA GLU A 11 -11.35 -11.77 -31.03
C GLU A 11 -11.45 -10.50 -30.18
N GLY A 12 -10.34 -9.78 -29.95
CA GLY A 12 -10.30 -8.60 -29.06
C GLY A 12 -10.61 -8.92 -27.59
N GLU A 13 -10.80 -10.20 -27.25
CA GLU A 13 -11.06 -10.65 -25.89
C GLU A 13 -9.77 -10.56 -25.07
N VAL A 14 -9.82 -9.70 -24.05
CA VAL A 14 -8.78 -9.65 -23.02
C VAL A 14 -8.91 -10.90 -22.17
N ASP A 15 -7.85 -11.70 -22.10
CA ASP A 15 -7.83 -12.96 -21.36
C ASP A 15 -7.70 -12.68 -19.84
N TRP A 16 -8.82 -12.27 -19.24
CA TRP A 16 -8.90 -11.80 -17.85
C TRP A 16 -8.46 -12.87 -16.84
N GLU A 17 -8.63 -14.15 -17.16
CA GLU A 17 -8.19 -15.25 -16.28
C GLU A 17 -6.67 -15.35 -16.18
N PHE A 18 -5.96 -15.17 -17.29
CA PHE A 18 -4.50 -15.15 -17.30
C PHE A 18 -3.98 -13.99 -16.46
N TRP A 19 -4.55 -12.80 -16.64
CA TRP A 19 -4.20 -11.62 -15.86
C TRP A 19 -4.55 -11.80 -14.38
N ASN A 20 -5.70 -12.37 -14.04
CA ASN A 20 -6.07 -12.65 -12.64
C ASN A 20 -5.09 -13.62 -11.97
N LYS A 21 -4.71 -14.72 -12.64
CA LYS A 21 -3.72 -15.68 -12.13
C LYS A 21 -2.34 -15.03 -11.97
N ALA A 22 -1.92 -14.22 -12.94
CA ALA A 22 -0.65 -13.49 -12.87
C ALA A 22 -0.66 -12.48 -11.71
N LEU A 23 -1.73 -11.68 -11.58
CA LEU A 23 -1.87 -10.68 -10.52
C LEU A 23 -1.95 -11.32 -9.13
N ALA A 24 -2.61 -12.47 -8.98
CA ALA A 24 -2.65 -13.22 -7.73
C ALA A 24 -1.27 -13.80 -7.34
N ALA A 25 -0.51 -14.31 -8.32
CA ALA A 25 0.80 -14.89 -8.08
C ALA A 25 1.87 -13.85 -7.73
N TRP A 26 1.90 -12.73 -8.46
CA TRP A 26 2.92 -11.69 -8.28
C TRP A 26 2.51 -10.60 -7.28
N GLY A 27 1.23 -10.53 -6.94
CA GLY A 27 0.68 -9.44 -6.13
C GLY A 27 1.34 -9.27 -4.76
N PRO A 28 1.43 -10.33 -3.93
CA PRO A 28 2.12 -10.27 -2.64
C PRO A 28 3.61 -9.90 -2.78
N ALA A 29 4.29 -10.38 -3.82
CA ALA A 29 5.69 -10.08 -4.07
C ALA A 29 5.90 -8.60 -4.41
N VAL A 30 5.06 -8.03 -5.27
CA VAL A 30 5.12 -6.60 -5.64
C VAL A 30 4.77 -5.71 -4.44
N ALA A 31 3.74 -6.07 -3.66
CA ALA A 31 3.39 -5.34 -2.45
C ALA A 31 4.50 -5.36 -1.39
N GLY A 32 5.14 -6.52 -1.18
CA GLY A 32 6.30 -6.65 -0.30
C GLY A 32 7.51 -5.84 -0.80
N ALA A 33 7.76 -5.82 -2.10
CA ALA A 33 8.82 -5.00 -2.71
C ALA A 33 8.58 -3.50 -2.49
N LEU A 34 7.34 -3.02 -2.63
CA LEU A 34 6.98 -1.61 -2.36
C LEU A 34 7.13 -1.24 -0.89
N PHE A 35 6.72 -2.12 0.02
CA PHE A 35 6.94 -1.93 1.45
C PHE A 35 8.44 -1.88 1.80
N GLY A 36 9.22 -2.83 1.25
CA GLY A 36 10.67 -2.85 1.40
C GLY A 36 11.33 -1.59 0.84
N ALA A 37 10.90 -1.13 -0.33
CA ALA A 37 11.39 0.11 -0.94
C ALA A 37 11.06 1.34 -0.08
N GLY A 38 9.89 1.39 0.55
CA GLY A 38 9.52 2.45 1.49
C GLY A 38 10.47 2.52 2.69
N TRP A 39 10.78 1.38 3.31
CA TRP A 39 11.76 1.30 4.40
C TRP A 39 13.21 1.53 3.94
N TRP A 40 13.54 1.16 2.71
CA TRP A 40 14.83 1.46 2.10
C TRP A 40 15.04 2.97 1.92
N CYS A 41 14.04 3.70 1.39
CA CYS A 41 14.10 5.16 1.25
C CYS A 41 14.27 5.85 2.62
N TRP A 42 13.67 5.31 3.67
CA TRP A 42 13.89 5.80 5.03
C TRP A 42 15.32 5.56 5.50
N ALA A 43 15.86 4.36 5.31
CA ALA A 43 17.22 4.02 5.71
C ALA A 43 18.26 4.86 4.97
N ASP A 44 18.07 5.08 3.66
CA ASP A 44 18.93 5.94 2.85
C ASP A 44 18.94 7.39 3.36
N ALA A 45 17.77 7.96 3.62
CA ALA A 45 17.64 9.31 4.19
C ALA A 45 18.26 9.41 5.59
N TYR A 46 18.14 8.37 6.42
CA TYR A 46 18.74 8.30 7.76
C TYR A 46 20.28 8.27 7.69
N VAL A 47 20.84 7.42 6.82
CA VAL A 47 22.29 7.32 6.61
C VAL A 47 22.84 8.62 6.03
N TYR A 48 22.19 9.22 5.04
CA TYR A 48 22.60 10.51 4.48
C TYR A 48 22.64 11.60 5.56
N GLN A 49 21.64 11.65 6.43
CA GLN A 49 21.58 12.65 7.50
C GLN A 49 22.72 12.49 8.50
N HIS A 50 23.05 11.27 8.88
CA HIS A 50 24.14 10.99 9.82
C HIS A 50 25.54 11.12 9.19
N ALA A 51 25.72 10.65 7.96
CA ALA A 51 27.03 10.53 7.32
C ALA A 51 27.46 11.79 6.56
N VAL A 52 26.52 12.55 5.98
CA VAL A 52 26.82 13.72 5.13
C VAL A 52 26.54 15.03 5.86
N VAL A 53 25.37 15.14 6.50
CA VAL A 53 24.94 16.37 7.16
C VAL A 53 25.49 16.48 8.58
N GLY A 54 25.62 15.36 9.30
CA GLY A 54 26.12 15.33 10.67
C GLY A 54 25.16 15.95 11.70
N ALA A 55 23.90 16.17 11.32
CA ALA A 55 22.86 16.72 12.19
C ALA A 55 22.11 15.62 12.94
N ALA A 56 21.68 15.91 14.17
CA ALA A 56 20.87 14.99 14.95
C ALA A 56 19.52 14.75 14.25
N TYR A 57 19.14 13.47 14.07
CA TYR A 57 17.85 13.09 13.51
C TYR A 57 16.77 13.09 14.61
N PRO A 58 15.82 14.04 14.63
CA PRO A 58 14.80 14.03 15.67
C PRO A 58 13.72 12.98 15.32
N PHE A 59 13.43 12.11 16.28
CA PHE A 59 12.51 10.97 16.13
C PHE A 59 11.10 11.36 15.64
N LYS A 60 10.68 12.61 15.84
CA LYS A 60 9.40 13.15 15.36
C LYS A 60 9.18 13.01 13.85
N TYR A 61 10.26 12.97 13.05
CA TYR A 61 10.15 12.81 11.60
C TYR A 61 9.89 11.36 11.16
N ASN A 62 10.06 10.37 12.06
CA ASN A 62 9.73 8.96 11.81
C ASN A 62 8.24 8.62 12.00
N LEU A 63 7.52 9.45 12.77
CA LEU A 63 6.10 9.23 13.10
C LEU A 63 5.21 8.93 11.89
N PRO A 64 5.21 9.72 10.81
CA PRO A 64 4.31 9.46 9.68
C PRO A 64 4.58 8.11 9.01
N GLY A 65 5.85 7.69 8.89
CA GLY A 65 6.21 6.38 8.33
C GLY A 65 5.68 5.21 9.17
N ILE A 66 5.82 5.29 10.50
CA ILE A 66 5.31 4.26 11.42
C ILE A 66 3.77 4.22 11.36
N VAL A 67 3.11 5.37 11.40
CA VAL A 67 1.65 5.45 11.29
C VAL A 67 1.16 4.88 9.94
N ALA A 68 1.90 5.12 8.85
CA ALA A 68 1.60 4.53 7.55
C ALA A 68 1.69 3.00 7.56
N THR A 69 2.69 2.41 8.24
CA THR A 69 2.76 0.94 8.37
C THR A 69 1.62 0.34 9.19
N VAL A 70 1.19 1.02 10.26
CA VAL A 70 0.03 0.58 11.05
C VAL A 70 -1.23 0.65 10.19
N ALA A 71 -1.43 1.73 9.45
CA ALA A 71 -2.55 1.87 8.52
C ALA A 71 -2.56 0.76 7.47
N MET A 72 -1.39 0.44 6.89
CA MET A 72 -1.25 -0.69 5.97
C MET A 72 -1.70 -2.00 6.62
N ILE A 73 -1.24 -2.31 7.84
CA ILE A 73 -1.67 -3.53 8.53
C ILE A 73 -3.19 -3.53 8.70
N MET A 74 -3.79 -2.41 9.13
CA MET A 74 -5.24 -2.31 9.32
C MET A 74 -6.04 -2.50 8.01
N ILE A 75 -5.57 -1.94 6.89
CA ILE A 75 -6.17 -2.13 5.56
C ILE A 75 -6.11 -3.61 5.14
N ASN A 76 -4.98 -4.28 5.39
CA ASN A 76 -4.74 -5.64 4.94
C ASN A 76 -5.30 -6.72 5.87
N LEU A 77 -5.66 -6.37 7.12
CA LEU A 77 -6.29 -7.28 8.09
C LEU A 77 -7.75 -7.58 7.79
N LEU A 78 -8.44 -6.71 7.03
CA LEU A 78 -9.85 -6.90 6.71
C LEU A 78 -10.01 -7.34 5.24
N PRO A 79 -10.19 -8.64 4.97
CA PRO A 79 -10.40 -9.12 3.61
C PRO A 79 -11.73 -8.58 3.07
N ARG A 80 -11.72 -8.10 1.80
CA ARG A 80 -12.94 -7.59 1.13
C ARG A 80 -14.13 -8.55 1.15
N ARG A 81 -13.89 -9.86 1.33
CA ARG A 81 -14.96 -10.87 1.45
C ARG A 81 -15.94 -10.52 2.58
N ASP A 82 -15.42 -9.94 3.67
CA ASP A 82 -16.24 -9.60 4.85
C ASP A 82 -17.13 -8.36 4.59
N LEU A 83 -16.96 -7.68 3.44
CA LEU A 83 -17.74 -6.51 3.01
C LEU A 83 -18.78 -6.82 1.92
N MET A 84 -18.67 -7.98 1.26
CA MET A 84 -19.49 -8.35 0.09
C MET A 84 -20.33 -9.62 0.34
N ASP A 85 -20.21 -10.23 1.51
CA ASP A 85 -21.01 -11.39 1.90
C ASP A 85 -22.43 -10.95 2.26
N GLU A 86 -23.39 -11.22 1.38
CA GLU A 86 -24.80 -10.84 1.48
C GLU A 86 -25.55 -11.58 2.62
N GLY A 87 -24.88 -12.51 3.33
CA GLY A 87 -25.45 -13.31 4.42
C GLY A 87 -25.16 -12.84 5.86
N ARG A 88 -24.43 -11.72 6.06
CA ARG A 88 -24.08 -11.21 7.40
C ARG A 88 -25.20 -10.34 8.00
N GLU A 89 -25.31 -10.35 9.34
CA GLU A 89 -26.16 -9.39 10.05
C GLU A 89 -25.72 -7.96 9.72
N GLU A 90 -26.68 -7.06 9.44
CA GLU A 90 -26.45 -5.66 8.99
C GLU A 90 -25.41 -4.91 9.84
N GLY A 91 -25.31 -5.23 11.14
CA GLY A 91 -24.35 -4.63 12.06
C GLY A 91 -22.88 -4.99 11.80
N GLU A 92 -22.59 -6.17 11.26
CA GLU A 92 -21.20 -6.61 11.07
C GLU A 92 -20.58 -6.08 9.77
N GLU A 93 -21.38 -5.84 8.74
CA GLU A 93 -20.99 -5.17 7.50
C GLU A 93 -20.62 -3.70 7.76
N PHE A 94 -21.43 -2.99 8.56
CA PHE A 94 -21.16 -1.61 8.93
C PHE A 94 -19.84 -1.46 9.70
N ARG A 95 -19.54 -2.39 10.63
CA ARG A 95 -18.27 -2.40 11.38
C ARG A 95 -17.06 -2.58 10.47
N ALA A 96 -17.16 -3.48 9.49
CA ALA A 96 -16.11 -3.72 8.50
C ALA A 96 -15.87 -2.48 7.62
N ARG A 97 -16.94 -1.84 7.13
CA ARG A 97 -16.85 -0.59 6.34
C ARG A 97 -16.25 0.55 7.15
N LEU A 98 -16.65 0.69 8.42
CA LEU A 98 -16.11 1.71 9.32
C LEU A 98 -14.62 1.48 9.61
N TRP A 99 -14.21 0.23 9.82
CA TRP A 99 -12.80 -0.13 10.01
C TRP A 99 -11.95 0.23 8.79
N LEU A 100 -12.42 -0.09 7.58
CA LEU A 100 -11.73 0.34 6.35
C LEU A 100 -11.66 1.86 6.24
N PHE A 101 -12.77 2.55 6.51
CA PHE A 101 -12.81 4.00 6.45
C PHE A 101 -11.79 4.63 7.41
N ILE A 102 -11.73 4.16 8.65
CA ILE A 102 -10.73 4.61 9.64
C ILE A 102 -9.31 4.31 9.15
N SER A 103 -9.08 3.12 8.60
CA SER A 103 -7.75 2.73 8.11
C SER A 103 -7.29 3.66 6.97
N PHE A 104 -8.19 4.01 6.04
CA PHE A 104 -7.93 4.99 5.00
C PHE A 104 -7.67 6.39 5.55
N LEU A 105 -8.44 6.85 6.55
CA LEU A 105 -8.20 8.14 7.20
C LEU A 105 -6.82 8.19 7.87
N ILE A 106 -6.41 7.13 8.57
CA ILE A 106 -5.08 7.04 9.17
C ILE A 106 -3.99 7.06 8.09
N ALA A 107 -4.21 6.34 6.98
CA ALA A 107 -3.24 6.30 5.88
C ALA A 107 -3.08 7.67 5.19
N LEU A 108 -4.19 8.36 4.91
CA LEU A 108 -4.18 9.72 4.37
C LEU A 108 -3.60 10.73 5.37
N GLY A 109 -3.89 10.57 6.66
CA GLY A 109 -3.29 11.35 7.73
C GLY A 109 -1.78 11.18 7.82
N ALA A 110 -1.27 9.95 7.64
CA ALA A 110 0.17 9.68 7.58
C ALA A 110 0.84 10.35 6.38
N VAL A 111 0.21 10.29 5.20
CA VAL A 111 0.69 10.99 3.99
C VAL A 111 0.68 12.51 4.20
N ALA A 112 -0.41 13.08 4.71
CA ALA A 112 -0.49 14.52 5.02
C ALA A 112 0.57 14.93 6.06
N GLY A 113 0.78 14.11 7.09
CA GLY A 113 1.83 14.28 8.09
C GLY A 113 3.23 14.26 7.46
N SER A 114 3.50 13.35 6.52
CA SER A 114 4.77 13.30 5.79
C SER A 114 5.01 14.56 4.94
N VAL A 115 3.97 15.12 4.33
CA VAL A 115 4.06 16.39 3.60
C VAL A 115 4.32 17.55 4.54
N ALA A 116 3.67 17.58 5.71
CA ALA A 116 3.95 18.58 6.74
C ALA A 116 5.41 18.50 7.25
N VAL A 117 5.95 17.28 7.36
CA VAL A 117 7.36 17.03 7.66
C VAL A 117 8.25 17.54 6.54
N LEU A 118 7.92 17.29 5.26
CA LEU A 118 8.66 17.82 4.12
C LEU A 118 8.68 19.35 4.10
N VAL A 119 7.55 20.00 4.34
CA VAL A 119 7.46 21.46 4.42
C VAL A 119 8.33 21.98 5.56
N SER A 120 8.21 21.41 6.76
CA SER A 120 9.02 21.80 7.93
C SER A 120 10.52 21.58 7.70
N ALA A 121 10.87 20.48 7.04
CA ALA A 121 12.24 20.12 6.69
C ALA A 121 12.81 21.03 5.59
N SER A 122 12.01 21.49 4.63
CA SER A 122 12.48 22.40 3.58
C SER A 122 12.84 23.80 4.12
N GLN A 123 12.27 24.20 5.25
CA GLN A 123 12.65 25.43 5.95
C GLN A 123 14.01 25.29 6.68
N GLN A 124 14.50 24.06 6.88
CA GLN A 124 15.77 23.76 7.53
C GLN A 124 16.71 23.12 6.49
N LYS A 125 17.68 23.88 5.96
CA LYS A 125 18.55 23.44 4.85
C LYS A 125 19.18 22.05 5.03
N ASP A 126 19.41 21.65 6.27
CA ASP A 126 20.06 20.40 6.64
C ASP A 126 19.11 19.20 6.74
N LEU A 127 17.79 19.36 6.61
CA LEU A 127 16.80 18.28 6.87
C LEU A 127 15.95 17.91 5.65
N ALA A 128 16.12 18.56 4.50
CA ALA A 128 15.29 18.34 3.32
C ALA A 128 15.25 16.88 2.83
N SER A 129 16.39 16.16 2.92
CA SER A 129 16.51 14.72 2.60
C SER A 129 15.58 13.85 3.44
N VAL A 130 15.43 14.18 4.73
CA VAL A 130 14.55 13.48 5.66
C VAL A 130 13.09 13.69 5.28
N GLY A 131 12.74 14.91 4.89
CA GLY A 131 11.40 15.24 4.38
C GLY A 131 11.01 14.39 3.18
N VAL A 132 11.89 14.34 2.16
CA VAL A 132 11.66 13.57 0.93
C VAL A 132 11.55 12.07 1.23
N GLY A 133 12.46 11.54 2.06
CA GLY A 133 12.42 10.15 2.49
C GLY A 133 11.10 9.77 3.17
N SER A 134 10.57 10.64 4.04
CA SER A 134 9.31 10.39 4.75
C SER A 134 8.09 10.33 3.82
N VAL A 135 8.02 11.19 2.80
CA VAL A 135 6.93 11.22 1.82
C VAL A 135 6.99 9.99 0.91
N LEU A 136 8.20 9.64 0.44
CA LEU A 136 8.42 8.44 -0.37
C LEU A 136 8.07 7.18 0.42
N GLN A 137 8.51 7.08 1.68
CA GLN A 137 8.15 5.96 2.56
C GLN A 137 6.63 5.82 2.71
N CYS A 138 5.93 6.89 3.08
CA CYS A 138 4.47 6.84 3.28
C CYS A 138 3.73 6.52 1.97
N GLY A 139 4.16 7.11 0.86
CA GLY A 139 3.57 6.87 -0.47
C GLY A 139 3.77 5.42 -0.94
N LEU A 140 4.98 4.88 -0.82
CA LEU A 140 5.29 3.51 -1.22
C LEU A 140 4.59 2.47 -0.34
N ILE A 141 4.48 2.71 0.98
CA ILE A 141 3.72 1.85 1.89
C ILE A 141 2.23 1.87 1.56
N LEU A 142 1.66 3.05 1.30
CA LEU A 142 0.24 3.17 0.90
C LEU A 142 -0.01 2.44 -0.42
N LEU A 143 0.84 2.65 -1.43
CA LEU A 143 0.75 1.97 -2.72
C LEU A 143 0.88 0.46 -2.56
N GLY A 144 1.85 -0.02 -1.79
CA GLY A 144 2.02 -1.44 -1.48
C GLY A 144 0.80 -2.03 -0.78
N SER A 145 0.21 -1.28 0.16
CA SER A 145 -1.03 -1.68 0.85
C SER A 145 -2.21 -1.79 -0.11
N LEU A 146 -2.41 -0.78 -0.97
CA LEU A 146 -3.51 -0.77 -1.93
C LEU A 146 -3.36 -1.86 -2.97
N MET A 147 -2.14 -2.11 -3.44
CA MET A 147 -1.83 -3.18 -4.38
C MET A 147 -2.06 -4.55 -3.73
N PHE A 148 -1.56 -4.79 -2.51
CA PHE A 148 -1.84 -6.06 -1.81
C PHE A 148 -3.34 -6.30 -1.65
N TRP A 149 -4.06 -5.26 -1.22
CA TRP A 149 -5.51 -5.32 -1.04
C TRP A 149 -6.25 -5.56 -2.36
N ALA A 150 -5.83 -4.92 -3.46
CA ALA A 150 -6.40 -5.12 -4.79
C ALA A 150 -6.13 -6.52 -5.35
N PHE A 151 -4.91 -7.05 -5.19
CA PHE A 151 -4.55 -8.36 -5.74
C PHE A 151 -5.18 -9.52 -5.00
N ARG A 152 -5.40 -9.39 -3.69
CA ARG A 152 -6.17 -10.38 -2.92
C ARG A 152 -7.65 -10.44 -3.35
N SER A 153 -8.15 -9.43 -4.08
CA SER A 153 -9.52 -9.38 -4.59
C SER A 153 -9.75 -10.21 -5.86
N GLY A 154 -8.69 -10.58 -6.60
CA GLY A 154 -8.80 -11.29 -7.88
C GLY A 154 -9.13 -12.79 -7.77
N ASP A 155 -9.14 -13.35 -6.56
CA ASP A 155 -9.37 -14.77 -6.29
C ASP A 155 -10.87 -15.14 -6.08
N GLN A 156 -11.79 -14.19 -6.27
CA GLN A 156 -13.22 -14.37 -5.95
C GLN A 156 -14.19 -14.12 -7.11
N GLY A 157 -13.85 -14.64 -8.30
CA GLY A 157 -14.83 -14.79 -9.40
C GLY A 157 -15.00 -16.24 -9.89
N GLY A 158 -14.34 -17.21 -9.27
CA GLY A 158 -14.04 -18.49 -9.93
C GLY A 158 -14.66 -19.77 -9.39
N TYR A 159 -15.36 -19.78 -8.24
CA TYR A 159 -15.88 -21.06 -7.70
C TYR A 159 -17.25 -20.92 -7.05
N GLY A 160 -18.27 -21.07 -7.89
CA GLY A 160 -19.66 -21.32 -7.51
C GLY A 160 -20.35 -22.29 -8.49
N TYR A 161 -19.62 -23.23 -9.11
CA TYR A 161 -20.20 -24.37 -9.84
C TYR A 161 -19.26 -25.58 -9.79
N ILE A 162 -19.12 -26.23 -8.62
CA ILE A 162 -18.90 -27.68 -8.54
C ILE A 162 -19.50 -28.20 -7.22
N SER A 163 -20.79 -28.57 -7.25
CA SER A 163 -21.33 -29.85 -6.74
C SER A 163 -22.84 -29.86 -6.90
#